data_AF-A0A8C8UBS4-F1
#
_entry.id   AF-A0A8C8UBS4-F1
#
_cell.length_a   1.000
_cell.length_b   1.000
_cell.length_c   1.000
_cell.angle_alpha   90.00
_cell.angle_beta   90.00
_cell.angle_gamma   90.00
#
_symmetry.space_group_name_H-M   'P 1'
#
loop_
_entity.id
_entity.type
_entity.pdbx_description
1 polymer ?
#
loop_
_entity_poly.entity_id
_entity_poly.type
_entity_poly.pdbx_seq_one_letter_code
_entity_poly.pdbx_strand_id
1 'polypeptide(L)' 'MDSLREANGTFALNLLKILGEDSSKNVFFSPMSISSALAMVFMGAKGDTASQMIQVTSTISQEWRDAHLVNKMPGIKA' A
#
# COMPACT_ATOMS: atom_id res chain seq x y z
N MET A 1 7.10 14.00 -5.16
CA MET A 1 7.41 13.69 -3.74
C MET A 1 6.19 13.89 -2.84
N ASP A 2 5.38 14.93 -3.08
CA ASP A 2 4.20 15.20 -2.25
C ASP A 2 3.13 14.10 -2.30
N SER A 3 2.87 13.54 -3.49
CA SER A 3 1.95 12.41 -3.67
C SER A 3 2.32 11.20 -2.81
N LEU A 4 3.61 10.82 -2.79
CA LEU A 4 4.15 9.73 -1.95
C LEU A 4 4.07 10.02 -0.44
N ARG A 5 4.11 11.29 -0.05
CA ARG A 5 3.96 11.68 1.35
C ARG A 5 2.48 11.61 1.78
N GLU A 6 1.59 12.21 0.99
CA GLU A 6 0.13 12.20 1.23
C GLU A 6 -0.42 10.77 1.28
N ALA A 7 0.10 9.95 0.39
CA ALA A 7 -0.07 8.53 0.37
C ALA A 7 0.20 7.82 1.71
N ASN A 8 1.45 7.91 2.16
CA ASN A 8 1.90 7.24 3.36
C ASN A 8 1.17 7.81 4.59
N GLY A 9 0.85 9.10 4.58
CA GLY A 9 0.00 9.73 5.60
C GLY A 9 -1.41 9.14 5.65
N THR A 10 -2.06 8.99 4.50
CA THR A 10 -3.40 8.40 4.41
C THR A 10 -3.40 6.92 4.80
N PHE A 11 -2.38 6.16 4.36
CA PHE A 11 -2.17 4.77 4.80
C PHE A 11 -2.00 4.67 6.32
N ALA A 12 -1.15 5.52 6.90
CA ALA A 12 -0.92 5.57 8.35
C ALA A 12 -2.21 5.83 9.13
N LEU A 13 -3.01 6.81 8.70
CA LEU A 13 -4.26 7.16 9.37
C LEU A 13 -5.30 6.04 9.25
N ASN A 14 -5.41 5.40 8.08
CA ASN A 14 -6.32 4.27 7.91
C ASN A 14 -5.91 3.07 8.77
N LEU A 15 -4.61 2.75 8.81
CA LEU A 15 -4.10 1.67 9.65
C LEU A 15 -4.28 1.97 11.14
N LEU A 16 -4.03 3.21 11.58
CA LEU A 16 -4.26 3.61 12.96
C LEU A 16 -5.73 3.48 13.37
N LYS A 17 -6.68 3.82 12.48
CA LYS A 17 -8.11 3.64 12.77
C LYS A 17 -8.46 2.18 13.02
N ILE A 18 -7.92 1.26 12.19
CA ILE A 18 -8.15 -0.18 12.33
C ILE A 18 -7.50 -0.72 13.60
N LEU A 19 -6.23 -0.39 13.84
CA LEU A 19 -5.50 -0.89 15.01
C LEU A 19 -6.02 -0.27 16.32
N GLY A 20 -6.54 0.95 16.26
CA GLY A 20 -7.07 1.71 17.39
C GLY A 20 -8.57 1.54 17.63
N GLU A 21 -9.23 0.56 17.00
CA GLU A 21 -10.64 0.24 17.27
C GLU A 21 -10.88 -0.10 18.75
N ASP A 22 -9.90 -0.76 19.39
CA ASP A 22 -9.91 -0.99 20.83
C ASP A 22 -9.22 0.17 21.57
N SER A 23 -10.02 1.12 22.06
CA SER A 23 -9.54 2.29 22.79
C SER A 23 -8.96 1.98 24.18
N SER A 24 -9.01 0.73 24.64
CA SER A 24 -8.45 0.32 25.93
C SER A 24 -6.95 0.01 25.87
N LYS A 25 -6.37 -0.06 24.66
CA LYS A 25 -4.98 -0.45 24.43
C LYS A 25 -4.19 0.64 23.72
N ASN A 26 -2.91 0.73 24.07
CA ASN A 26 -1.98 1.59 23.35
C ASN A 26 -1.63 0.98 22.00
N VAL A 27 -1.63 1.81 20.95
CA VAL A 27 -1.24 1.44 19.60
C VAL A 27 0.00 2.23 19.20
N PHE A 28 1.06 1.53 18.82
CA PHE A 28 2.32 2.12 18.37
C PHE A 28 2.87 1.32 17.18
N PHE A 29 3.12 1.99 16.06
CA PHE A 29 3.67 1.37 14.86
C PHE A 29 4.42 2.37 13.99
N SER A 30 5.21 1.87 13.04
CA SER A 30 5.91 2.67 12.02
C SER A 30 5.22 2.51 10.66
N PRO A 31 4.41 3.48 10.20
CA PRO A 31 3.71 3.37 8.92
C PRO A 31 4.65 3.23 7.72
N MET A 32 5.78 3.96 7.74
CA MET A 32 6.77 3.92 6.66
C MET A 32 7.45 2.56 6.55
N SER A 33 7.75 1.92 7.68
CA SER A 33 8.38 0.60 7.69
C SER A 33 7.44 -0.47 7.11
N ILE A 34 6.16 -0.44 7.49
CA ILE A 34 5.14 -1.37 6.98
C ILE A 34 4.91 -1.14 5.48
N SER A 35 4.75 0.12 5.07
CA SER A 35 4.63 0.52 3.67
C SER A 35 5.80 0.00 2.81
N SER A 36 7.03 0.14 3.30
CA SER A 36 8.23 -0.35 2.62
C SER A 36 8.26 -1.88 2.52
N ALA A 37 7.87 -2.58 3.59
CA ALA A 37 7.78 -4.03 3.58
C ALA A 37 6.72 -4.53 2.58
N LEU A 38 5.54 -3.89 2.55
CA LEU A 38 4.48 -4.21 1.59
C LEU A 38 4.91 -3.95 0.15
N ALA A 39 5.66 -2.88 -0.12
CA ALA A 39 6.22 -2.60 -1.43
C ALA A 39 7.21 -3.70 -1.87
N MET A 40 8.07 -4.18 -0.97
CA MET A 40 8.98 -5.29 -1.27
C MET A 40 8.23 -6.59 -1.58
N VAL A 41 7.19 -6.91 -0.80
CA VAL A 41 6.38 -8.10 -1.03
C VAL A 41 5.58 -7.97 -2.33
N PHE A 42 5.10 -6.78 -2.66
CA PHE A 42 4.38 -6.50 -3.90
C PHE A 42 5.23 -6.81 -5.13
N MET A 43 6.53 -6.45 -5.11
CA MET A 43 7.44 -6.77 -6.22
C MET A 43 7.59 -8.28 -6.49
N GLY A 44 7.29 -9.14 -5.51
CA GLY A 44 7.28 -10.59 -5.67
C GLY A 44 5.89 -11.19 -5.95
N ALA A 45 4.82 -10.41 -5.84
CA ALA A 45 3.45 -10.89 -5.99
C ALA A 45 3.02 -10.93 -7.47
N LYS A 46 2.03 -11.78 -7.78
CA LYS A 46 1.40 -11.90 -9.12
C LYS A 46 -0.12 -12.03 -9.00
N GLY A 47 -0.81 -11.82 -10.12
CA GLY A 47 -2.27 -12.01 -10.21
C GLY A 47 -3.04 -11.20 -9.17
N ASP A 48 -4.06 -11.81 -8.58
CA ASP A 48 -4.95 -11.16 -7.61
C ASP A 48 -4.21 -10.68 -6.35
N THR A 49 -3.17 -11.40 -5.92
CA THR A 49 -2.34 -11.00 -4.79
C THR A 49 -1.66 -9.66 -5.07
N ALA A 50 -1.06 -9.49 -6.26
CA ALA A 50 -0.45 -8.21 -6.64
C ALA A 50 -1.49 -7.08 -6.69
N SER A 51 -2.67 -7.36 -7.23
CA SER A 51 -3.77 -6.38 -7.34
C SER A 51 -4.28 -5.91 -5.97
N GLN A 52 -4.48 -6.83 -5.02
CA GLN A 52 -4.90 -6.50 -3.65
C GLN A 52 -3.81 -5.74 -2.91
N MET A 53 -2.55 -6.13 -3.08
CA MET A 53 -1.42 -5.42 -2.50
C MET A 53 -1.31 -4.01 -3.05
N ILE A 54 -1.48 -3.80 -4.36
CA ILE A 54 -1.60 -2.45 -4.92
C ILE A 54 -2.77 -1.74 -4.25
N GLN A 55 -3.96 -2.31 -4.12
CA GLN A 55 -5.09 -1.60 -3.51
C GLN A 55 -4.78 -1.07 -2.10
N VAL A 56 -4.09 -1.86 -1.27
CA VAL A 56 -3.66 -1.47 0.09
C VAL A 56 -2.50 -0.46 0.08
N THR A 57 -1.59 -0.60 -0.90
CA THR A 57 -0.36 0.20 -1.03
C THR A 57 -0.55 1.43 -1.94
N SER A 58 -1.65 1.52 -2.70
CA SER A 58 -1.95 2.50 -3.79
C SER A 58 -2.33 3.88 -3.30
N THR A 59 -2.16 4.12 -2.02
CA THR A 59 -1.87 5.45 -1.53
C THR A 59 -0.52 5.89 -2.14
N ILE A 60 0.52 5.06 -2.11
CA ILE A 60 1.98 5.34 -2.28
C ILE A 60 2.39 5.68 -3.72
N SER A 61 1.55 5.41 -4.72
CA SER A 61 1.87 5.77 -6.09
C SER A 61 0.61 5.99 -6.95
N GLN A 62 0.25 7.27 -7.13
CA GLN A 62 -0.79 7.69 -8.09
C GLN A 62 -0.43 7.31 -9.55
N GLU A 63 0.85 7.11 -9.84
CA GLU A 63 1.35 6.70 -11.17
C GLU A 63 0.84 5.32 -11.63
N TRP A 64 0.36 4.46 -10.73
CA TRP A 64 -0.08 3.09 -11.06
C TRP A 64 -1.60 2.95 -11.17
N ARG A 65 -2.35 3.99 -10.79
CA ARG A 65 -3.82 4.04 -10.96
C ARG A 65 -4.23 4.30 -12.40
N ASP A 66 -3.33 4.82 -13.23
CA ASP A 66 -3.55 4.89 -14.67
C ASP A 66 -3.59 3.45 -15.22
N ALA A 67 -4.80 2.97 -15.49
CA ALA A 67 -5.16 1.64 -15.95
C ALA A 67 -4.45 1.16 -17.24
N HIS A 68 -3.50 1.93 -17.77
CA HIS A 68 -2.65 1.60 -18.90
C HIS A 68 -1.27 1.03 -18.51
N LEU A 69 -0.84 1.11 -17.24
CA LEU A 69 0.48 0.64 -16.81
C LEU A 69 0.48 -0.72 -16.09
N VAL A 70 -0.65 -1.16 -15.55
CA VAL A 70 -0.80 -2.52 -14.97
C VAL A 70 -0.46 -3.61 -16.01
N ASN A 71 -0.79 -3.36 -17.29
CA ASN A 71 -0.48 -4.26 -18.39
C ASN A 71 0.96 -4.16 -18.94
N LYS A 72 1.79 -3.23 -18.43
CA LYS A 72 3.16 -3.00 -18.91
C LYS A 72 4.25 -3.65 -18.05
N MET A 73 3.90 -4.25 -16.90
CA MET A 73 4.85 -5.04 -16.11
C MET A 73 5.01 -6.45 -16.70
N PRO A 74 6.22 -6.89 -17.06
CA PRO A 74 6.46 -8.25 -17.52
C PRO A 74 6.27 -9.21 -16.34
N GLY A 75 5.12 -9.89 -16.30
CA GLY A 75 4.84 -10.91 -15.27
C GLY A 75 3.47 -10.84 -14.61
N ILE A 76 2.67 -9.81 -14.89
CA ILE A 76 1.25 -9.74 -14.52
C ILE A 76 0.41 -10.04 -15.78
N LYS A 77 0.54 -11.25 -16.30
CA LYS A 77 -0.52 -11.85 -17.12
C LYS A 77 -0.97 -13.07 -16.35
N ALA A 78 -2.28 -13.12 -16.07
CA ALA A 78 -2.94 -14.30 -15.53
C ALA A 78 -2.62 -15.54 -16.38
#